data_AF-A0A081A822-F1
#
_entry.id   AF-A0A081A822-F1
#
_cell.length_a   1.000
_cell.length_b   1.000
_cell.length_c   1.000
_cell.angle_alpha   90.00
_cell.angle_beta   90.00
_cell.angle_gamma   90.00
#
_symmetry.space_group_name_H-M   'P 1'
#
loop_
_entity.id
_entity.type
_entity.pdbx_description
1 polymer ?
#
loop_
_entity_poly.entity_id
_entity_poly.type
_entity_poly.pdbx_seq_one_letter_code
_entity_poly.pdbx_strand_id
1 'polypeptide(L)'
;MRKGAATYCASGSTACPSSTSVHLRAGWSLGGVQNTYLRYESAGDMHAGRTVSGLPPDSHEFAHLTLLSDLLTKLRGVKDRSGRLHATGVPPHVAILGKMKGLLEGTLQTVEHIDAARASTVKEIMSELEKRAIGAETVTFEGLDLALKRCLDTVGVMDLVNKLNTTPEQTTCQLVEGETPVIPSFFWGGRFRRVPQEF
;
A
#
# COMPACT_ATOMS: atom_id res chain seq x y z
N MET A 1 -20.98 -32.22 4.50
CA MET A 1 -20.95 -31.98 5.97
C MET A 1 -20.20 -33.12 6.67
N ARG A 2 -19.51 -32.84 7.78
CA ARG A 2 -18.95 -33.91 8.64
C ARG A 2 -19.99 -34.33 9.70
N LYS A 3 -19.87 -35.54 10.25
CA LYS A 3 -20.85 -36.11 11.22
C LYS A 3 -21.21 -35.16 12.37
N GLY A 4 -20.21 -34.51 12.99
CA GLY A 4 -20.46 -33.57 14.09
C GLY A 4 -21.29 -32.34 13.69
N ALA A 5 -21.15 -31.85 12.46
CA ALA A 5 -21.95 -30.72 11.97
C ALA A 5 -23.41 -31.12 11.74
N ALA A 6 -23.65 -32.35 11.30
CA ALA A 6 -25.01 -32.89 11.16
C ALA A 6 -25.70 -33.06 12.52
N THR A 7 -24.98 -33.60 13.53
CA THR A 7 -25.49 -33.69 14.90
C THR A 7 -25.78 -32.32 15.50
N TYR A 8 -24.87 -31.35 15.33
CA TYR A 8 -25.06 -29.99 15.79
C TYR A 8 -26.31 -29.33 15.16
N CYS A 9 -26.50 -29.55 13.86
CA CYS A 9 -27.65 -29.05 13.11
C CYS A 9 -28.99 -29.65 13.54
N ALA A 10 -29.00 -30.89 14.02
CA ALA A 10 -30.22 -31.59 14.45
C ALA A 10 -30.48 -31.49 15.96
N SER A 11 -29.53 -30.96 16.73
CA SER A 11 -29.59 -30.93 18.19
C SER A 11 -30.15 -29.60 18.71
N GLY A 12 -31.04 -29.66 19.70
CA GLY A 12 -31.45 -28.48 20.49
C GLY A 12 -32.59 -27.63 19.89
N SER A 13 -33.37 -28.14 18.94
CA SER A 13 -34.55 -27.45 18.40
C SER A 13 -35.72 -28.41 18.20
N THR A 14 -36.94 -27.94 18.45
CA THR A 14 -38.20 -28.64 18.10
C THR A 14 -38.57 -28.49 16.62
N ALA A 15 -37.89 -27.60 15.90
CA ALA A 15 -38.02 -27.35 14.46
C ALA A 15 -36.69 -27.64 13.74
N CYS A 16 -36.12 -28.82 14.00
CA CYS A 16 -34.90 -29.27 13.35
C CYS A 16 -35.13 -29.61 11.87
N PRO A 17 -34.10 -29.48 11.03
CA PRO A 17 -34.24 -29.71 9.59
C PRO A 17 -34.48 -31.19 9.31
N SER A 18 -35.26 -31.48 8.26
CA SER A 18 -35.56 -32.86 7.89
C SER A 18 -34.29 -33.65 7.56
N SER A 19 -34.28 -34.94 7.88
CA SER A 19 -33.16 -35.84 7.58
C SER A 19 -32.73 -35.72 6.10
N THR A 20 -33.69 -35.60 5.19
CA THR A 20 -33.48 -35.40 3.76
C THR A 20 -32.62 -34.17 3.46
N SER A 21 -32.92 -33.02 4.07
CA SER A 21 -32.14 -31.79 3.88
C SER A 21 -30.70 -31.91 4.40
N VAL A 22 -30.51 -32.58 5.54
CA VAL A 22 -29.17 -32.83 6.11
C VAL A 22 -28.35 -33.76 5.22
N HIS A 23 -28.94 -34.84 4.72
CA HIS A 23 -28.25 -35.80 3.84
C HIS A 23 -27.91 -35.19 2.48
N LEU A 24 -28.83 -34.46 1.86
CA LEU A 24 -28.59 -33.77 0.58
C LEU A 24 -27.45 -32.75 0.71
N ARG A 25 -27.46 -31.92 1.76
CA ARG A 25 -26.39 -30.95 2.05
C ARG A 25 -25.08 -31.62 2.48
N ALA A 26 -25.17 -32.80 3.08
CA ALA A 26 -24.00 -33.58 3.41
C ALA A 26 -23.38 -34.29 2.20
N GLY A 27 -24.10 -34.38 1.08
CA GLY A 27 -23.73 -35.18 -0.09
C GLY A 27 -23.84 -36.69 0.17
N TRP A 28 -24.70 -37.09 1.11
CA TRP A 28 -24.91 -38.49 1.49
C TRP A 28 -26.13 -39.05 0.77
N SER A 29 -26.07 -40.32 0.37
CA SER A 29 -27.22 -41.03 -0.18
C SER A 29 -28.21 -41.38 0.94
N LEU A 30 -29.51 -41.10 0.77
CA LEU A 30 -30.54 -41.62 1.70
C LEU A 30 -30.76 -43.13 1.50
N GLY A 31 -30.39 -43.67 0.32
CA GLY A 31 -30.50 -45.08 0.00
C GLY A 31 -31.93 -45.56 -0.35
N GLY A 32 -32.00 -46.64 -1.13
CA GLY A 32 -33.23 -47.40 -1.41
C GLY A 32 -34.46 -46.57 -1.78
N VAL A 33 -35.59 -46.92 -1.18
CA VAL A 33 -36.91 -46.30 -1.38
C VAL A 33 -36.94 -44.82 -0.97
N GLN A 34 -36.12 -44.41 0.00
CA GLN A 34 -36.17 -43.05 0.56
C GLN A 34 -35.75 -41.98 -0.46
N ASN A 35 -34.76 -42.26 -1.32
CA ASN A 35 -34.36 -41.35 -2.40
C ASN A 35 -35.48 -41.07 -3.41
N THR A 36 -36.43 -42.00 -3.56
CA THR A 36 -37.51 -41.88 -4.55
C THR A 36 -38.69 -41.06 -4.02
N TYR A 37 -39.00 -41.21 -2.74
CA TYR A 37 -40.23 -40.66 -2.15
C TYR A 37 -40.00 -39.44 -1.25
N LEU A 38 -38.81 -39.27 -0.65
CA LEU A 38 -38.52 -38.10 0.17
C LEU A 38 -38.01 -36.96 -0.70
N ARG A 39 -38.84 -35.91 -0.83
CA ARG A 39 -38.53 -34.72 -1.62
C ARG A 39 -37.83 -33.67 -0.80
N TYR A 40 -37.06 -32.83 -1.50
CA TYR A 40 -36.37 -31.69 -0.94
C TYR A 40 -37.37 -30.62 -0.49
N GLU A 41 -37.32 -30.23 0.78
CA GLU A 41 -38.01 -29.03 1.27
C GLU A 41 -37.02 -27.86 1.31
N SER A 42 -37.39 -26.75 0.68
CA SER A 42 -36.54 -25.57 0.54
C SER A 42 -36.19 -24.90 1.87
N ALA A 43 -37.06 -25.02 2.89
CA ALA A 43 -36.84 -24.41 4.20
C ALA A 43 -35.78 -25.14 5.05
N GLY A 44 -35.70 -26.47 4.94
CA GLY A 44 -34.78 -27.28 5.75
C GLY A 44 -33.31 -27.04 5.38
N ASP A 45 -33.04 -26.84 4.09
CA ASP A 45 -31.69 -26.56 3.61
C ASP A 45 -31.15 -25.20 4.07
N MET A 46 -32.03 -24.19 4.12
CA MET A 46 -31.69 -22.86 4.63
C MET A 46 -31.29 -22.92 6.11
N HIS A 47 -32.10 -23.60 6.93
CA HIS A 47 -31.80 -23.82 8.34
C HIS A 47 -30.47 -24.56 8.51
N ALA A 48 -30.26 -25.66 7.78
CA ALA A 48 -29.05 -26.46 7.88
C ALA A 48 -27.78 -25.68 7.46
N GLY A 49 -27.90 -24.84 6.43
CA GLY A 49 -26.81 -23.98 5.97
C GLY A 49 -26.40 -22.94 7.02
N ARG A 50 -27.38 -22.30 7.68
CA ARG A 50 -27.12 -21.30 8.73
C ARG A 50 -26.53 -21.90 9.99
N THR A 51 -27.12 -22.99 10.48
CA THR A 51 -26.67 -23.64 11.71
C THR A 51 -25.21 -24.09 11.55
N VAL A 52 -24.83 -24.67 10.40
CA VAL A 52 -23.43 -25.08 10.19
C VAL A 52 -22.48 -23.92 9.89
N SER A 53 -22.98 -22.77 9.44
CA SER A 53 -22.18 -21.54 9.27
C SER A 53 -22.07 -20.70 10.54
N GLY A 54 -22.72 -21.13 11.63
CA GLY A 54 -22.80 -20.38 12.89
C GLY A 54 -23.54 -19.05 12.72
N LEU A 55 -24.60 -19.03 11.89
CA LEU A 55 -25.45 -17.88 11.66
C LEU A 55 -26.78 -18.05 12.41
N PRO A 56 -27.40 -16.97 12.90
CA PRO A 56 -28.67 -17.04 13.62
C PRO A 56 -29.75 -17.65 12.72
N PRO A 57 -30.49 -18.69 13.13
CA PRO A 57 -31.49 -19.34 12.27
C PRO A 57 -32.70 -18.42 11.98
N ASP A 58 -33.05 -17.52 12.89
CA ASP A 58 -34.30 -16.74 12.86
C ASP A 58 -34.21 -15.40 12.12
N SER A 59 -33.03 -15.03 11.58
CA SER A 59 -32.85 -13.77 10.86
C SER A 59 -33.44 -13.83 9.43
N HIS A 60 -34.15 -12.79 9.00
CA HIS A 60 -34.75 -12.72 7.66
C HIS A 60 -33.77 -12.30 6.54
N GLU A 61 -32.50 -11.99 6.89
CA GLU A 61 -31.47 -11.52 5.96
C GLU A 61 -30.88 -12.65 5.10
N PHE A 62 -31.72 -13.46 4.45
CA PHE A 62 -31.28 -14.59 3.63
C PHE A 62 -30.71 -14.15 2.27
N ALA A 63 -31.23 -13.08 1.67
CA ALA A 63 -30.91 -12.70 0.29
C ALA A 63 -29.72 -11.74 0.14
N HIS A 64 -29.17 -11.24 1.24
CA HIS A 64 -28.07 -10.30 1.16
C HIS A 64 -26.74 -11.03 1.00
N LEU A 65 -26.00 -10.67 -0.06
CA LEU A 65 -24.59 -10.99 -0.31
C LEU A 65 -23.63 -10.57 0.82
N THR A 66 -24.14 -10.17 1.99
CA THR A 66 -23.37 -9.95 3.22
C THR A 66 -22.72 -11.21 3.74
N LEU A 67 -23.09 -12.41 3.27
CA LEU A 67 -22.37 -13.66 3.57
C LEU A 67 -20.88 -13.58 3.22
N LEU A 68 -20.53 -12.91 2.13
CA LEU A 68 -19.13 -12.77 1.72
C LEU A 68 -18.40 -11.77 2.62
N SER A 69 -19.04 -10.65 2.98
CA SER A 69 -18.47 -9.70 3.93
C SER A 69 -18.33 -10.29 5.33
N ASP A 70 -19.28 -11.11 5.76
CA ASP A 70 -19.29 -11.69 7.10
C ASP A 70 -18.34 -12.91 7.23
N LEU A 71 -18.12 -13.65 6.13
CA LEU A 71 -16.99 -14.57 6.04
C LEU A 71 -15.65 -13.82 5.98
N LEU A 72 -15.57 -12.71 5.26
CA LEU A 72 -14.37 -11.88 5.20
C LEU A 72 -14.03 -11.27 6.57
N THR A 73 -15.02 -10.89 7.37
CA THR A 73 -14.80 -10.42 8.76
C THR A 73 -14.38 -11.56 9.67
N LYS A 74 -14.97 -12.76 9.56
CA LYS A 74 -14.51 -13.96 10.29
C LYS A 74 -13.08 -14.37 9.89
N LEU A 75 -12.70 -14.25 8.62
CA LEU A 75 -11.33 -14.47 8.13
C LEU A 75 -10.36 -13.38 8.62
N ARG A 76 -10.77 -12.10 8.63
CA ARG A 76 -9.99 -11.01 9.24
C ARG A 76 -9.90 -11.15 10.77
N GLY A 77 -10.87 -11.81 11.39
CA GLY A 77 -10.98 -12.04 12.83
C GLY A 77 -10.03 -13.11 13.39
N VAL A 78 -9.28 -13.83 12.55
CA VAL A 78 -8.20 -14.75 13.01
C VAL A 78 -6.94 -13.96 13.44
N LYS A 79 -7.13 -12.78 14.02
CA LYS A 79 -6.13 -12.11 14.88
C LYS A 79 -6.46 -12.44 16.33
N ASP A 80 -6.57 -13.73 16.65
CA ASP A 80 -6.77 -14.10 18.04
C ASP A 80 -5.46 -13.89 18.81
N ARG A 81 -5.40 -12.79 19.57
CA ARG A 81 -4.31 -12.47 20.48
C ARG A 81 -4.37 -13.29 21.77
N SER A 82 -5.41 -14.11 21.97
CA SER A 82 -5.66 -14.83 23.22
C SER A 82 -4.97 -16.21 23.30
N GLY A 83 -4.37 -16.71 22.22
CA GLY A 83 -3.69 -18.01 22.22
C GLY A 83 -4.61 -19.22 22.46
N ARG A 84 -5.93 -19.01 22.52
CA ARG A 84 -6.93 -20.07 22.70
C ARG A 84 -7.46 -20.53 21.34
N LEU A 85 -7.49 -21.84 21.11
CA LEU A 85 -8.06 -22.40 19.89
C LEU A 85 -9.59 -22.35 19.98
N HIS A 86 -10.21 -21.36 19.33
CA HIS A 86 -11.66 -21.28 19.19
C HIS A 86 -12.14 -22.09 17.97
N ALA A 87 -13.26 -22.80 18.10
CA ALA A 87 -13.82 -23.61 17.02
C ALA A 87 -14.49 -22.70 15.97
N THR A 88 -13.73 -22.26 14.97
CA THR A 88 -14.19 -21.31 13.93
C THR A 88 -14.89 -21.98 12.74
N GLY A 89 -14.93 -23.32 12.69
CA GLY A 89 -15.36 -24.07 11.50
C GLY A 89 -14.37 -23.99 10.32
N VAL A 90 -13.32 -23.18 10.43
CA VAL A 90 -12.26 -23.04 9.43
C VAL A 90 -11.22 -24.14 9.63
N PRO A 91 -10.79 -24.85 8.56
CA PRO A 91 -9.73 -25.86 8.67
C PRO A 91 -8.46 -25.31 9.35
N PRO A 92 -7.84 -26.07 10.27
CA PRO A 92 -6.75 -25.56 11.13
C PRO A 92 -5.53 -25.09 10.34
N HIS A 93 -5.26 -25.66 9.16
CA HIS A 93 -4.13 -25.27 8.31
C HIS A 93 -4.20 -23.80 7.85
N VAL A 94 -5.41 -23.23 7.68
CA VAL A 94 -5.58 -21.83 7.26
C VAL A 94 -5.09 -20.87 8.36
N ALA A 95 -5.41 -21.18 9.62
CA ALA A 95 -4.94 -20.39 10.76
C ALA A 95 -3.42 -20.49 10.94
N ILE A 96 -2.85 -21.67 10.71
CA ILE A 96 -1.40 -21.88 10.74
C ILE A 96 -0.71 -21.05 9.66
N LEU A 97 -1.22 -21.06 8.42
CA LEU A 97 -0.70 -20.25 7.33
C LEU A 97 -0.78 -18.75 7.65
N GLY A 98 -1.86 -18.29 8.27
CA GLY A 98 -1.98 -16.92 8.75
C GLY A 98 -0.89 -16.54 9.77
N LYS A 99 -0.60 -17.42 10.73
CA LYS A 99 0.49 -17.22 11.69
C LYS A 99 1.87 -17.22 11.02
N MET A 100 2.12 -18.16 10.10
CA MET A 100 3.38 -18.22 9.34
C MET A 100 3.60 -16.96 8.52
N LYS A 101 2.54 -16.43 7.89
CA LYS A 101 2.59 -15.16 7.16
C LYS A 101 2.94 -14.00 8.10
N GLY A 102 2.31 -13.92 9.26
CA GLY A 102 2.61 -12.88 10.26
C GLY A 102 4.05 -12.95 10.78
N LEU A 103 4.59 -14.16 11.01
CA LEU A 103 6.00 -14.35 11.36
C LEU A 103 6.94 -13.88 10.24
N LEU A 104 6.64 -14.22 8.99
CA LEU A 104 7.42 -13.81 7.83
C LEU A 104 7.45 -12.28 7.67
N GLU A 105 6.30 -11.61 7.78
CA GLU A 105 6.21 -10.15 7.74
C GLU A 105 7.01 -9.49 8.88
N GLY A 106 6.91 -10.04 10.09
CA GLY A 106 7.69 -9.58 11.24
C GLY A 106 9.19 -9.73 11.02
N THR A 107 9.65 -10.86 10.48
CA THR A 107 11.08 -11.06 10.18
C THR A 107 11.59 -10.08 9.12
N LEU A 108 10.80 -9.77 8.10
CA LEU A 108 11.18 -8.84 7.03
C LEU A 108 11.36 -7.42 7.61
N GLN A 109 10.43 -6.96 8.45
CA GLN A 109 10.54 -5.68 9.15
C GLN A 109 11.80 -5.62 10.03
N THR A 110 12.14 -6.69 10.76
CA THR A 110 13.36 -6.69 11.57
C THR A 110 14.64 -6.57 10.74
N VAL A 111 14.68 -7.16 9.55
CA VAL A 111 15.82 -7.04 8.63
C VAL A 111 15.96 -5.60 8.14
N GLU A 112 14.86 -4.95 7.75
CA GLU A 112 14.88 -3.53 7.34
C GLU A 112 15.40 -2.62 8.45
N HIS A 113 14.98 -2.85 9.70
CA HIS A 113 15.49 -2.12 10.86
C HIS A 113 16.99 -2.36 11.11
N ILE A 114 17.47 -3.58 10.92
CA ILE A 114 18.90 -3.92 11.03
C ILE A 114 19.71 -3.19 9.95
N ASP A 115 19.23 -3.18 8.71
CA ASP A 115 19.92 -2.50 7.61
C ASP A 115 19.96 -0.98 7.82
N ALA A 116 18.86 -0.39 8.30
CA ALA A 116 18.81 1.02 8.66
C ALA A 116 19.78 1.36 9.81
N ALA A 117 19.81 0.54 10.87
CA ALA A 117 20.73 0.72 11.99
C ALA A 117 22.18 0.60 11.54
N ARG A 118 22.51 -0.41 10.73
CA ARG A 118 23.84 -0.61 10.14
C ARG A 118 24.28 0.62 9.36
N ALA A 119 23.42 1.16 8.48
CA ALA A 119 23.75 2.34 7.70
C ALA A 119 24.01 3.57 8.59
N SER A 120 23.20 3.77 9.64
CA SER A 120 23.42 4.85 10.62
C SER A 120 24.75 4.69 11.35
N THR A 121 25.05 3.49 11.87
CA THR A 121 26.29 3.23 12.61
C THR A 121 27.53 3.46 11.75
N VAL A 122 27.52 2.99 10.49
CA VAL A 122 28.64 3.22 9.57
C VAL A 122 28.83 4.72 9.33
N LYS A 123 27.73 5.46 9.09
CA LYS A 123 27.77 6.91 8.89
C LYS A 123 28.32 7.64 10.12
N GLU A 124 27.89 7.26 11.32
CA GLU A 124 28.37 7.82 12.59
C GLU A 124 29.88 7.57 12.76
N ILE A 125 30.34 6.34 12.54
CA ILE A 125 31.78 6.00 12.60
C ILE A 125 32.57 6.84 11.60
N MET A 126 32.13 6.92 10.34
CA MET A 126 32.80 7.72 9.32
C MET A 126 32.89 9.20 9.72
N SER A 127 31.81 9.76 10.26
CA SER A 127 31.80 11.16 10.71
C SER A 127 32.75 11.44 11.88
N GLU A 128 32.89 10.48 12.79
CA GLU A 128 33.78 10.61 13.95
C GLU A 128 35.26 10.44 13.54
N LEU A 129 35.55 9.53 12.59
CA LEU A 129 36.88 9.38 12.00
C LEU A 129 37.32 10.66 11.27
N GLU A 130 36.41 11.25 10.51
CA GLU A 130 36.64 12.52 9.81
C GLU A 130 36.97 13.66 10.79
N LYS A 131 36.18 13.78 11.86
CA LYS A 131 36.42 14.77 12.92
C LYS A 131 37.80 14.62 13.56
N ARG A 132 38.25 13.38 13.79
CA ARG A 132 39.58 13.08 14.35
C ARG A 132 40.70 13.40 13.37
N ALA A 133 40.51 13.12 12.08
CA ALA A 133 41.49 13.43 11.05
C ALA A 133 41.72 14.94 10.91
N ILE A 134 40.65 15.75 10.99
CA ILE A 134 40.76 17.22 11.05
C ILE A 134 41.56 17.66 12.28
N GLY A 135 41.30 17.06 13.45
CA GLY A 135 42.03 17.36 14.69
C GLY A 135 43.51 16.98 14.65
N ALA A 136 43.90 16.05 13.76
CA ALA A 136 45.28 15.65 13.52
C ALA A 136 45.93 16.43 12.35
N GLU A 137 45.31 17.52 11.88
CA GLU A 137 45.75 18.33 10.73
C GLU A 137 45.92 17.52 9.43
N THR A 138 45.26 16.37 9.33
CA THR A 138 45.30 15.51 8.14
C THR A 138 44.25 15.97 7.14
N VAL A 139 44.64 16.14 5.87
CA VAL A 139 43.72 16.52 4.79
C VAL A 139 42.82 15.34 4.45
N THR A 140 41.53 15.48 4.72
CA THR A 140 40.49 14.50 4.42
C THR A 140 39.79 14.82 3.11
N PHE A 141 39.10 13.83 2.53
CA PHE A 141 38.38 14.01 1.27
C PHE A 141 37.26 15.06 1.38
N GLU A 142 36.39 14.95 2.39
CA GLU A 142 35.31 15.91 2.62
C GLU A 142 35.86 17.30 2.96
N GLY A 143 36.93 17.39 3.74
CA GLY A 143 37.61 18.65 4.03
C GLY A 143 38.15 19.34 2.77
N LEU A 144 38.76 18.57 1.86
CA LEU A 144 39.26 19.07 0.58
C LEU A 144 38.11 19.48 -0.35
N ASP A 145 37.06 18.67 -0.46
CA ASP A 145 35.87 18.98 -1.28
C ASP A 145 35.18 20.26 -0.79
N LEU A 146 35.00 20.42 0.52
CA LEU A 146 34.46 21.62 1.12
C LEU A 146 35.35 22.84 0.88
N ALA A 147 36.68 22.69 0.99
CA ALA A 147 37.62 23.77 0.71
C ALA A 147 37.56 24.20 -0.76
N LEU A 148 37.51 23.24 -1.69
CA LEU A 148 37.36 23.51 -3.12
C LEU A 148 36.03 24.22 -3.43
N LYS A 149 34.92 23.74 -2.86
CA LYS A 149 33.61 24.39 -3.00
C LYS A 149 33.63 25.83 -2.48
N ARG A 150 34.16 26.05 -1.28
CA ARG A 150 34.31 27.40 -0.70
C ARG A 150 35.17 28.30 -1.57
N CYS A 151 36.27 27.79 -2.12
CA CYS A 151 37.11 28.56 -3.04
C CYS A 151 36.34 28.97 -4.30
N LEU A 152 35.58 28.05 -4.90
CA LEU A 152 34.77 28.34 -6.09
C LEU A 152 33.60 29.30 -5.81
N ASP A 153 32.98 29.19 -4.64
CA ASP A 153 31.94 30.13 -4.18
C ASP A 153 32.52 31.54 -3.96
N THR A 154 33.71 31.63 -3.37
CA THR A 154 34.41 32.91 -3.14
C THR A 154 34.72 33.64 -4.44
N VAL A 155 34.99 32.89 -5.52
CA VAL A 155 35.24 33.44 -6.86
C VAL A 155 33.93 33.72 -7.62
N GLY A 156 32.76 33.39 -7.05
CA GLY A 156 31.46 33.61 -7.69
C GLY A 156 31.19 32.70 -8.89
N VAL A 157 31.98 31.61 -9.04
CA VAL A 157 31.85 30.67 -10.17
C VAL A 157 30.52 29.93 -10.10
N MET A 158 30.03 29.65 -8.89
CA MET A 158 28.74 29.00 -8.68
C MET A 158 27.57 29.88 -9.12
N ASP A 159 27.65 31.20 -8.95
CA ASP A 159 26.64 32.14 -9.45
C ASP A 159 26.61 32.19 -10.98
N LEU A 160 27.77 32.07 -11.62
CA LEU A 160 27.88 31.99 -13.08
C LEU A 160 27.26 30.69 -13.61
N VAL A 161 27.55 29.56 -12.97
CA VAL A 161 26.99 28.25 -13.32
C VAL A 161 25.47 28.25 -13.15
N ASN A 162 24.96 28.84 -12.06
CA ASN A 162 23.52 28.99 -11.84
C ASN A 162 22.85 29.86 -12.90
N LYS A 163 23.47 30.98 -13.29
CA LYS A 163 22.99 31.86 -14.38
C LYS A 163 22.97 31.17 -15.75
N LEU A 164 23.90 30.26 -16.01
CA LEU A 164 23.98 29.50 -17.27
C LEU A 164 22.98 28.33 -17.29
N ASN A 165 22.71 27.71 -16.14
CA ASN A 165 21.75 26.62 -16.01
C ASN A 165 20.29 27.11 -15.96
N THR A 166 20.06 28.36 -15.56
CA THR A 166 18.78 29.04 -15.80
C THR A 166 18.71 29.49 -17.26
N THR A 167 18.13 28.67 -18.12
CA THR A 167 17.67 29.10 -19.45
C THR A 167 16.84 30.40 -19.30
N PRO A 168 17.05 31.44 -20.11
CA PRO A 168 16.28 32.67 -19.98
C PRO A 168 14.82 32.40 -20.34
N GLU A 169 13.93 32.48 -19.34
CA GLU A 169 12.56 32.89 -19.63
C GLU A 169 12.62 34.25 -20.31
N GLN A 170 11.93 34.32 -21.45
CA GLN A 170 11.77 35.52 -22.25
C GLN A 170 11.40 36.69 -21.35
N THR A 171 12.30 37.67 -21.25
CA THR A 171 11.97 38.97 -20.68
C THR A 171 10.94 39.63 -21.59
N THR A 172 9.66 39.43 -21.28
CA THR A 172 8.60 40.37 -21.70
C THR A 172 8.94 41.70 -21.05
N CYS A 173 9.44 42.64 -21.87
CA CYS A 173 9.73 43.99 -21.43
C CYS A 173 8.44 44.68 -20.99
N GLN A 174 8.24 44.81 -19.67
CA GLN A 174 7.55 45.98 -19.14
C GLN A 174 8.64 46.98 -18.75
N LEU A 175 8.83 48.00 -19.58
CA LEU A 175 9.59 49.19 -19.21
C LEU A 175 8.61 50.35 -19.06
N VAL A 176 8.43 50.76 -17.80
CA VAL A 176 7.97 52.10 -17.45
C VAL A 176 9.15 53.04 -17.64
N GLU A 177 8.89 54.09 -18.43
CA GLU A 177 9.53 55.39 -18.60
C GLU A 177 10.89 55.65 -17.89
N GLY A 178 11.92 55.88 -18.72
CA GLY A 178 13.22 56.41 -18.31
C GLY A 178 14.15 56.60 -19.51
N GLU A 179 14.43 57.86 -19.87
CA GLU A 179 15.09 58.35 -21.09
C GLU A 179 16.39 57.65 -21.52
N THR A 180 16.41 57.13 -22.74
CA THR A 180 17.57 57.22 -23.67
C THR A 180 17.03 57.56 -25.06
N PRO A 181 17.66 58.48 -25.83
CA PRO A 181 17.09 58.98 -27.07
C PRO A 181 17.10 57.89 -28.14
N VAL A 182 15.91 57.44 -28.53
CA VAL A 182 15.73 56.51 -29.66
C VAL A 182 16.06 57.27 -30.94
N ILE A 183 17.23 57.01 -31.52
CA ILE A 183 17.58 57.54 -32.84
C ILE A 183 16.70 56.80 -33.86
N PRO A 184 15.78 57.48 -34.58
CA PRO A 184 14.92 56.82 -35.54
C PRO A 184 15.77 56.27 -36.69
N SER A 185 15.57 54.99 -37.04
CA SER A 185 16.18 54.38 -38.23
C SER A 185 15.12 54.16 -39.29
N PHE A 186 15.43 54.57 -40.52
CA PHE A 186 14.55 54.51 -41.69
C PHE A 186 15.04 53.43 -42.65
N PHE A 187 14.15 52.70 -43.32
CA PHE A 187 14.53 51.63 -44.24
C PHE A 187 14.08 51.93 -45.67
N TRP A 188 15.04 52.19 -46.55
CA TRP A 188 14.79 52.40 -47.98
C TRP A 188 16.00 51.98 -48.81
N GLY A 189 15.74 51.52 -50.05
CA GLY A 189 16.77 50.95 -50.92
C GLY A 189 17.41 49.65 -50.40
N GLY A 190 16.69 48.91 -49.54
CA GLY A 190 17.12 47.60 -49.02
C GLY A 190 18.12 47.65 -47.85
N ARG A 191 18.40 48.82 -47.27
CA ARG A 191 19.31 48.97 -46.11
C ARG A 191 18.79 49.99 -45.11
N PHE A 192 19.07 49.79 -43.82
CA PHE A 192 18.73 50.76 -42.77
C PHE A 192 19.64 51.99 -42.82
N ARG A 193 19.03 53.17 -42.69
CA ARG A 193 19.68 54.49 -42.77
C ARG A 193 19.20 55.38 -41.63
N ARG A 194 19.99 56.39 -41.29
CA ARG A 194 19.68 57.36 -40.21
C ARG A 194 18.91 58.60 -40.69
N VAL A 195 18.65 58.70 -42.00
CA VAL A 195 17.97 59.86 -42.62
C VAL A 195 16.76 59.41 -43.46
N PRO A 196 15.68 60.19 -43.50
CA PRO A 196 14.53 59.92 -44.37
C PRO A 196 14.89 59.93 -45.85
N GLN A 197 14.04 59.36 -46.69
CA GLN A 197 14.27 59.24 -48.13
C GLN A 197 14.23 60.60 -48.88
N GLU A 198 13.60 61.60 -48.29
CA GLU A 198 13.34 62.93 -48.90
C GLU A 198 14.43 63.99 -48.61
N PHE A 199 15.61 63.59 -48.10
CA PHE A 199 16.75 64.47 -47.80
C PHE A 199 17.89 64.24 -48.79
#